data_AF-A0AAV1SVK0-F1
#
_entry.id   AF-A0AAV1SVK0-F1
#
_cell.length_a   1.000
_cell.length_b   1.000
_cell.length_c   1.000
_cell.angle_alpha   90.00
_cell.angle_beta   90.00
_cell.angle_gamma   90.00
#
_symmetry.space_group_name_H-M   'P 1'
#
loop_
_entity.id
_entity.type
_entity.pdbx_description
1 polymer ?
#
loop_
_entity_poly.entity_id
_entity_poly.type
_entity_poly.pdbx_seq_one_letter_code
_entity_poly.pdbx_strand_id
1 'polypeptide(L)'
;MGSEIPLKLPVIDFSELGRNSGAAEWDSVKLQVRKALEEYGCFEALFDKIPVESRKAIFGAVEELFDLPLETKMLNASRKPYHGYVGQYPQVPLFESMGIDDANIAEKVQSFTSILWPQGNQSFSNTVMSFSEQVSELDQIVRRMIVESLGLEKYLDEHMNSTNYLLRVMKYKGPQTTETKLGLSSHTDKNIVTILHQNQVDGLEVQTKDGGWINLKPTPDTFIVMIGDSLYAWANGRLHSPYHRVMMRGNEARYSAGLFSVPKAGYIIKAPEEVIDEEHPLLFKPFDHVKFLGYYYTEAGQRAQSALKTYCGV
;
A
#
# COMPACT_ATOMS: atom_id res chain seq x y z
N MET A 1 -37.60 -9.14 1.59
CA MET A 1 -36.25 -8.70 2.02
C MET A 1 -35.26 -9.45 1.15
N GLY A 2 -34.81 -8.83 0.06
CA GLY A 2 -33.72 -9.41 -0.73
C GLY A 2 -32.46 -9.32 0.11
N SER A 3 -31.77 -10.44 0.34
CA SER A 3 -30.46 -10.41 0.96
C SER A 3 -29.54 -9.65 0.01
N GLU A 4 -29.16 -8.42 0.37
CA GLU A 4 -28.07 -7.72 -0.32
C GLU A 4 -26.83 -8.61 -0.19
N ILE A 5 -26.34 -9.09 -1.34
CA ILE A 5 -25.09 -9.83 -1.39
C ILE A 5 -24.02 -8.83 -0.93
N PRO A 6 -23.26 -9.13 0.14
CA PRO A 6 -22.23 -8.21 0.60
C PRO A 6 -21.24 -7.97 -0.53
N LEU A 7 -21.01 -6.69 -0.85
CA LEU A 7 -19.99 -6.26 -1.81
C LEU A 7 -18.64 -6.85 -1.38
N LYS A 8 -17.90 -7.42 -2.33
CA LYS A 8 -16.58 -8.01 -2.11
C LYS A 8 -15.64 -7.51 -3.21
N LEU A 9 -14.36 -7.39 -2.87
CA LEU A 9 -13.34 -7.15 -3.87
C LEU A 9 -13.14 -8.38 -4.75
N PRO A 10 -12.72 -8.19 -6.01
CA PRO A 10 -12.29 -9.30 -6.84
C PRO A 10 -11.04 -9.95 -6.23
N VAL A 11 -11.03 -11.29 -6.24
CA VAL A 11 -9.84 -12.09 -5.93
C VAL A 11 -9.21 -12.51 -7.26
N ILE A 12 -7.94 -12.19 -7.46
CA ILE A 12 -7.19 -12.46 -8.67
C ILE A 12 -6.08 -13.45 -8.35
N ASP A 13 -6.00 -14.52 -9.13
CA ASP A 13 -5.03 -15.59 -8.95
C ASP A 13 -3.76 -15.33 -9.76
N PHE A 14 -2.62 -15.25 -9.08
CA PHE A 14 -1.28 -15.09 -9.68
C PHE A 14 -0.45 -16.38 -9.61
N SER A 15 -0.99 -17.47 -9.06
CA SER A 15 -0.24 -18.69 -8.75
C SER A 15 0.22 -19.47 -9.98
N GLU A 16 -0.52 -19.39 -11.08
CA GLU A 16 -0.16 -20.06 -12.33
C GLU A 16 0.88 -19.27 -13.15
N LEU A 17 1.18 -18.02 -12.77
CA LEU A 17 2.12 -17.16 -13.50
C LEU A 17 3.57 -17.67 -13.36
N GLY A 18 4.14 -18.14 -14.46
CA GLY A 18 5.50 -18.64 -14.59
C GLY A 18 5.64 -20.17 -14.50
N ARG A 19 4.56 -20.91 -14.17
CA ARG A 19 4.53 -22.37 -14.20
C ARG A 19 3.89 -22.84 -15.51
N ASN A 20 4.67 -22.85 -16.60
CA ASN A 20 4.19 -23.19 -17.96
C ASN A 20 3.11 -22.26 -18.54
N SER A 21 2.85 -21.12 -17.92
CA SER A 21 1.88 -20.12 -18.39
C SER A 21 2.32 -19.49 -19.72
N GLY A 22 1.50 -19.65 -20.76
CA GLY A 22 1.67 -18.94 -22.02
C GLY A 22 1.12 -17.50 -21.97
N ALA A 23 1.31 -16.75 -23.05
CA ALA A 23 0.82 -15.38 -23.19
C ALA A 23 -0.68 -15.21 -22.86
N ALA A 24 -1.50 -16.22 -23.14
CA ALA A 24 -2.93 -16.21 -22.87
C ALA A 24 -3.28 -16.09 -21.38
N GLU A 25 -2.54 -16.77 -20.49
CA GLU A 25 -2.79 -16.70 -19.05
C GLU A 25 -2.41 -15.32 -18.51
N TRP A 26 -1.24 -14.82 -18.95
CA TRP A 26 -0.79 -13.47 -18.60
C TRP A 26 -1.81 -12.40 -19.03
N ASP A 27 -2.31 -12.48 -20.26
CA ASP A 27 -3.31 -11.54 -20.78
C ASP A 27 -4.65 -11.63 -20.04
N SER A 28 -5.07 -12.85 -19.64
CA SER A 28 -6.26 -13.07 -18.82
C SER A 28 -6.14 -12.39 -17.45
N VAL A 29 -5.05 -12.65 -16.72
CA VAL A 29 -4.81 -12.06 -15.39
C VAL A 29 -4.64 -10.54 -15.51
N LYS A 30 -3.90 -10.06 -16.51
CA LYS A 30 -3.73 -8.63 -16.80
C LYS A 30 -5.07 -7.92 -17.02
N LEU A 31 -6.00 -8.54 -17.74
CA LEU A 31 -7.34 -7.98 -17.95
C LEU A 31 -8.15 -7.92 -16.65
N GLN A 32 -8.05 -8.93 -15.78
CA GLN A 32 -8.69 -8.94 -14.47
C GLN A 32 -8.12 -7.83 -13.57
N VAL A 33 -6.79 -7.68 -13.55
CA VAL A 33 -6.09 -6.62 -12.83
C VAL A 33 -6.57 -5.26 -13.30
N ARG A 34 -6.58 -5.01 -14.62
CA ARG A 34 -7.04 -3.74 -15.19
C ARG A 34 -8.48 -3.42 -14.74
N LYS A 35 -9.42 -4.37 -14.91
CA LYS A 35 -10.83 -4.16 -14.52
C LYS A 35 -11.00 -3.86 -13.04
N ALA A 36 -10.29 -4.59 -12.17
CA ALA A 36 -10.36 -4.39 -10.73
C ALA A 36 -9.82 -3.01 -10.32
N LEU A 37 -8.73 -2.57 -10.95
CA LEU A 37 -8.10 -1.28 -10.68
C LEU A 37 -8.86 -0.10 -11.27
N GLU A 38 -9.52 -0.28 -12.41
CA GLU A 38 -10.47 0.70 -12.98
C GLU A 38 -11.69 0.85 -12.06
N GLU A 39 -12.24 -0.25 -11.53
CA GLU A 39 -13.50 -0.23 -10.80
C GLU A 39 -13.37 0.07 -9.31
N TYR A 40 -12.47 -0.64 -8.63
CA TYR A 40 -12.30 -0.57 -7.18
C TYR A 40 -11.00 0.12 -6.78
N GLY A 41 -10.04 0.25 -7.70
CA GLY A 41 -8.69 0.76 -7.38
C GLY A 41 -7.86 -0.20 -6.52
N CYS A 42 -8.39 -1.39 -6.24
CA CYS A 42 -7.74 -2.43 -5.46
C CYS A 42 -8.34 -3.82 -5.75
N PHE A 43 -7.65 -4.87 -5.32
CA PHE A 43 -8.09 -6.26 -5.37
C PHE A 43 -7.36 -7.13 -4.35
N GLU A 44 -7.87 -8.33 -4.11
CA GLU A 44 -7.16 -9.37 -3.38
C GLU A 44 -6.34 -10.21 -4.36
N ALA A 45 -5.04 -10.38 -4.09
CA ALA A 45 -4.13 -11.19 -4.89
C ALA A 45 -3.83 -12.50 -4.17
N LEU A 46 -4.19 -13.62 -4.79
CA LEU A 46 -3.69 -14.94 -4.40
C LEU A 46 -2.29 -15.12 -5.02
N PHE A 47 -1.26 -15.18 -4.17
CA PHE A 47 0.13 -15.24 -4.62
C PHE A 47 0.92 -16.26 -3.81
N ASP A 48 0.96 -17.51 -4.30
CA ASP A 48 1.56 -18.67 -3.64
C ASP A 48 3.10 -18.70 -3.65
N LYS A 49 3.77 -17.81 -4.40
CA LYS A 49 5.24 -17.72 -4.44
C LYS A 49 5.86 -17.31 -3.10
N ILE A 50 5.08 -16.68 -2.23
CA ILE A 50 5.51 -16.31 -0.88
C ILE A 50 5.05 -17.40 0.10
N PRO A 51 5.95 -18.16 0.73
CA PRO A 51 5.57 -19.22 1.67
C PRO A 51 4.73 -18.69 2.83
N VAL A 52 3.79 -19.50 3.32
CA VAL A 52 2.91 -19.14 4.45
C VAL A 52 3.74 -18.85 5.71
N GLU A 53 4.86 -19.54 5.87
CA GLU A 53 5.83 -19.37 6.95
C GLU A 53 6.43 -17.97 6.93
N SER A 54 6.83 -17.46 5.75
CA SER A 54 7.32 -16.08 5.59
C SER A 54 6.23 -15.06 5.92
N ARG A 55 4.99 -15.31 5.47
CA ARG A 55 3.82 -14.47 5.75
C ARG A 55 3.47 -14.42 7.23
N LYS A 56 3.66 -15.51 7.96
CA LYS A 56 3.44 -15.56 9.42
C LYS A 56 4.60 -14.94 10.19
N ALA A 57 5.83 -15.19 9.76
CA ALA A 57 7.04 -14.72 10.42
C ALA A 57 7.08 -13.19 10.52
N ILE A 58 6.59 -12.46 9.50
CA ILE A 58 6.56 -11.00 9.55
C ILE A 58 5.76 -10.47 10.74
N PHE A 59 4.67 -11.12 11.14
CA PHE A 59 3.88 -10.65 12.28
C PHE A 59 4.58 -10.90 13.63
N GLY A 60 5.34 -11.99 13.76
CA GLY A 60 6.20 -12.18 14.94
C GLY A 60 7.28 -11.09 15.04
N ALA A 61 7.92 -10.74 13.92
CA ALA A 61 8.89 -9.65 13.86
C ALA A 61 8.26 -8.27 14.16
N VAL A 62 7.04 -8.04 13.68
CA VAL A 62 6.29 -6.80 13.93
C VAL A 62 5.82 -6.69 15.38
N GLU A 63 5.39 -7.80 15.98
CA GLU A 63 5.06 -7.87 17.41
C GLU A 63 6.28 -7.51 18.26
N GLU A 64 7.42 -8.18 18.02
CA GLU A 64 8.69 -7.90 18.71
C GLU A 64 9.09 -6.43 18.59
N LEU A 65 8.95 -5.84 17.39
CA LEU A 65 9.24 -4.44 17.12
C LEU A 65 8.35 -3.49 17.94
N PHE A 66 7.04 -3.76 18.02
CA PHE A 66 6.11 -2.88 18.72
C PHE A 66 6.08 -3.07 20.24
N ASP A 67 6.65 -4.16 20.74
CA ASP A 67 6.85 -4.43 22.17
C ASP A 67 8.08 -3.73 22.75
N LEU A 68 8.93 -3.14 21.90
CA LEU A 68 9.99 -2.24 22.34
C LEU A 68 9.44 -1.04 23.13
N PRO A 69 10.19 -0.51 24.12
CA PRO A 69 9.84 0.72 24.83
C PRO A 69 9.57 1.88 23.87
N LEU A 70 8.64 2.77 24.23
CA LEU A 70 8.25 3.90 23.39
C LEU A 70 9.47 4.76 23.02
N GLU A 71 10.37 4.99 23.96
CA GLU A 71 11.60 5.77 23.78
C GLU A 71 12.50 5.15 22.70
N THR A 72 12.62 3.83 22.68
CA THR A 72 13.35 3.10 21.64
C THR A 72 12.65 3.21 20.30
N LYS A 73 11.33 3.02 20.25
CA LYS A 73 10.53 3.15 19.03
C LYS A 73 10.67 4.54 18.40
N MET A 74 10.73 5.58 19.22
CA MET A 74 10.92 6.98 18.79
C MET A 74 12.31 7.27 18.21
N LEU A 75 13.31 6.38 18.39
CA LEU A 75 14.61 6.51 17.72
C LEU A 75 14.51 6.33 16.20
N ASN A 76 13.47 5.62 15.71
CA ASN A 76 13.14 5.61 14.29
C ASN A 76 12.51 6.95 13.86
N ALA A 77 13.28 8.02 13.89
CA ALA A 77 12.84 9.35 13.49
C ALA A 77 13.16 9.62 12.01
N SER A 78 12.23 10.22 11.29
CA SER A 78 12.47 10.67 9.91
C SER A 78 11.89 12.06 9.67
N ARG A 79 12.60 12.85 8.86
CA ARG A 79 12.10 14.14 8.36
C ARG A 79 11.17 13.97 7.16
N LYS A 80 11.19 12.80 6.50
CA LYS A 80 10.25 12.46 5.44
C LYS A 80 8.93 12.02 6.09
N PRO A 81 7.79 12.64 5.76
CA PRO A 81 6.49 12.23 6.29
C PRO A 81 6.30 10.72 6.11
N TYR A 82 5.89 10.02 7.17
CA TYR A 82 5.56 8.58 7.17
C TYR A 82 6.72 7.56 7.12
N HIS A 83 7.98 7.99 7.05
CA HIS A 83 9.13 7.09 6.97
C HIS A 83 9.68 6.64 8.34
N GLY A 84 9.27 7.28 9.43
CA GLY A 84 9.70 6.93 10.81
C GLY A 84 8.58 6.31 11.64
N TYR A 85 8.75 6.34 12.96
CA TYR A 85 7.70 6.05 13.93
C TYR A 85 6.60 7.11 13.89
N VAL A 86 5.36 6.65 13.85
CA VAL A 86 4.15 7.47 13.81
C VAL A 86 3.17 6.83 14.78
N GLY A 87 2.84 7.52 15.88
CA GLY A 87 1.95 7.04 16.93
C GLY A 87 1.69 8.11 17.98
N GLN A 88 0.96 7.77 19.04
CA GLN A 88 0.61 8.69 20.14
C GLN A 88 -0.25 9.90 19.71
N TYR A 89 -0.99 9.78 18.61
CA TYR A 89 -1.93 10.82 18.19
C TYR A 89 -3.26 10.66 18.94
N PRO A 90 -3.74 11.68 19.66
CA PRO A 90 -5.01 11.58 20.39
C PRO A 90 -6.21 11.26 19.50
N GLN A 91 -6.13 11.59 18.20
CA GLN A 91 -7.23 11.44 17.24
C GLN A 91 -7.36 10.02 16.69
N VAL A 92 -6.27 9.24 16.76
CA VAL A 92 -6.21 7.81 16.38
C VAL A 92 -5.44 7.03 17.46
N PRO A 93 -5.97 6.96 18.69
CA PRO A 93 -5.22 6.52 19.87
C PRO A 93 -4.86 5.02 19.84
N LEU A 94 -5.47 4.24 18.96
CA LEU A 94 -5.21 2.82 18.79
C LEU A 94 -4.00 2.55 17.89
N PHE A 95 -3.59 3.53 17.08
CA PHE A 95 -2.66 3.35 15.96
C PHE A 95 -1.23 3.71 16.32
N GLU A 96 -0.31 2.82 15.95
CA GLU A 96 1.10 3.16 15.77
C GLU A 96 1.66 2.45 14.53
N SER A 97 2.70 3.03 13.93
CA SER A 97 3.37 2.47 12.76
C SER A 97 4.84 2.85 12.70
N MET A 98 5.62 2.12 11.91
CA MET A 98 6.99 2.45 11.57
C MET A 98 7.25 2.25 10.09
N GLY A 99 8.02 3.16 9.49
CA GLY A 99 8.60 2.96 8.17
C GLY A 99 10.00 2.36 8.23
N ILE A 100 10.32 1.54 7.23
CA ILE A 100 11.64 0.96 6.95
C ILE A 100 11.93 1.25 5.48
N ASP A 101 12.81 2.22 5.24
CA ASP A 101 13.24 2.63 3.91
C ASP A 101 14.00 1.51 3.20
N ASP A 102 13.67 1.28 1.93
CA ASP A 102 14.34 0.33 1.05
C ASP A 102 14.46 -1.07 1.69
N ALA A 103 13.37 -1.55 2.30
CA ALA A 103 13.36 -2.78 3.11
C ALA A 103 13.69 -4.07 2.32
N ASN A 104 13.73 -3.98 0.98
CA ASN A 104 14.24 -5.04 0.11
C ASN A 104 15.79 -5.01 -0.06
N ILE A 105 16.49 -4.12 0.63
CA ILE A 105 17.96 -4.01 0.61
C ILE A 105 18.51 -4.34 2.01
N ALA A 106 19.34 -5.39 2.09
CA ALA A 106 19.84 -5.91 3.37
C ALA A 106 20.54 -4.84 4.24
N GLU A 107 21.40 -4.01 3.66
CA GLU A 107 22.13 -2.95 4.38
C GLU A 107 21.17 -1.91 5.01
N LYS A 108 20.05 -1.64 4.35
CA LYS A 108 19.04 -0.67 4.80
C LYS A 108 18.25 -1.22 5.97
N VAL A 109 17.85 -2.49 5.90
CA VAL A 109 17.22 -3.20 7.02
C VAL A 109 18.17 -3.30 8.20
N GLN A 110 19.44 -3.65 7.99
CA GLN A 110 20.45 -3.69 9.06
C GLN A 110 20.67 -2.33 9.73
N SER A 111 20.68 -1.25 8.94
CA SER A 111 20.77 0.11 9.47
C SER A 111 19.57 0.45 10.35
N PHE A 112 18.36 0.12 9.91
CA PHE A 112 17.14 0.26 10.72
C PHE A 112 17.21 -0.56 12.01
N THR A 113 17.58 -1.84 11.90
CA THR A 113 17.69 -2.74 13.05
C THR A 113 18.70 -2.22 14.08
N SER A 114 19.84 -1.69 13.64
CA SER A 114 20.89 -1.20 14.54
C SER A 114 20.46 0.02 15.36
N ILE A 115 19.50 0.82 14.87
CA ILE A 115 18.92 1.95 15.60
C ILE A 115 18.11 1.46 16.80
N LEU A 116 17.34 0.39 16.62
CA LEU A 116 16.39 -0.12 17.62
C LEU A 116 16.98 -1.20 18.52
N TRP A 117 17.88 -2.01 17.98
CA TRP A 117 18.64 -3.05 18.68
C TRP A 117 20.14 -2.83 18.46
N PRO A 118 20.83 -2.10 19.36
CA PRO A 118 22.27 -1.84 19.23
C PRO A 118 23.14 -3.09 19.22
N GLN A 119 22.65 -4.20 19.79
CA GLN A 119 23.31 -5.51 19.77
C GLN A 119 22.98 -6.34 18.51
N GLY A 120 22.17 -5.79 17.61
CA GLY A 120 21.65 -6.47 16.43
C GLY A 120 20.43 -7.35 16.71
N ASN A 121 19.66 -7.60 15.65
CA ASN A 121 18.59 -8.59 15.63
C ASN A 121 18.54 -9.22 14.23
N GLN A 122 19.30 -10.31 14.06
CA GLN A 122 19.44 -10.95 12.75
C GLN A 122 18.14 -11.63 12.30
N SER A 123 17.37 -12.19 13.24
CA SER A 123 16.09 -12.84 12.94
C SER A 123 15.09 -11.84 12.38
N PHE A 124 14.93 -10.69 13.05
CA PHE A 124 14.11 -9.58 12.57
C PHE A 124 14.57 -9.11 11.18
N SER A 125 15.88 -8.85 11.03
CA SER A 125 16.43 -8.32 9.78
C SER A 125 16.22 -9.26 8.60
N ASN A 126 16.46 -10.57 8.78
CA ASN A 126 16.25 -11.58 7.75
C ASN A 126 14.76 -11.68 7.38
N THR A 127 13.88 -11.66 8.38
CA THR A 127 12.43 -11.77 8.17
C THR A 127 11.90 -10.58 7.39
N VAL A 128 12.24 -9.36 7.80
CA VAL A 128 11.80 -8.12 7.13
C VAL A 128 12.34 -8.04 5.71
N MET A 129 13.63 -8.36 5.51
CA MET A 129 14.25 -8.31 4.19
C MET A 129 13.63 -9.33 3.25
N SER A 130 13.56 -10.59 3.66
CA SER A 130 13.01 -11.67 2.84
C SER A 130 11.53 -11.43 2.49
N PHE A 131 10.73 -10.98 3.45
CA PHE A 131 9.33 -10.60 3.19
C PHE A 131 9.24 -9.46 2.17
N SER A 132 10.02 -8.39 2.36
CA SER A 132 9.97 -7.21 1.47
C SER A 132 10.44 -7.51 0.06
N GLU A 133 11.50 -8.32 -0.10
CA GLU A 133 12.00 -8.79 -1.39
C GLU A 133 10.92 -9.59 -2.13
N GLN A 134 10.33 -10.60 -1.47
CA GLN A 134 9.29 -11.44 -2.05
C GLN A 134 8.02 -10.67 -2.42
N VAL A 135 7.59 -9.73 -1.58
CA VAL A 135 6.42 -8.87 -1.87
C VAL A 135 6.73 -7.88 -3.01
N SER A 136 7.99 -7.45 -3.16
CA SER A 136 8.38 -6.59 -4.27
C SER A 136 8.25 -7.26 -5.63
N GLU A 137 8.36 -8.59 -5.71
CA GLU A 137 8.10 -9.33 -6.96
C GLU A 137 6.63 -9.19 -7.40
N LEU A 138 5.69 -9.25 -6.44
CA LEU A 138 4.26 -9.04 -6.74
C LEU A 138 3.99 -7.61 -7.24
N ASP A 139 4.59 -6.60 -6.60
CA ASP A 139 4.53 -5.21 -7.09
C ASP A 139 5.02 -5.09 -8.53
N GLN A 140 6.17 -5.70 -8.85
CA GLN A 140 6.75 -5.66 -10.19
C GLN A 140 5.85 -6.31 -11.24
N ILE A 141 5.24 -7.45 -10.91
CA ILE A 141 4.28 -8.14 -11.80
C ILE A 141 3.06 -7.26 -12.03
N VAL A 142 2.46 -6.73 -10.96
CA VAL A 142 1.27 -5.88 -11.03
C VAL A 142 1.54 -4.63 -11.84
N ARG A 143 2.64 -3.92 -11.60
CA ARG A 143 2.99 -2.70 -12.33
C ARG A 143 3.26 -2.94 -13.80
N ARG A 144 3.93 -4.06 -14.13
CA ARG A 144 4.08 -4.48 -15.53
C ARG A 144 2.71 -4.69 -16.18
N MET A 145 1.81 -5.43 -15.53
CA MET A 145 0.45 -5.65 -16.04
C MET A 145 -0.30 -4.34 -16.23
N ILE A 146 -0.17 -3.38 -15.31
CA ILE A 146 -0.80 -2.05 -15.42
C ILE A 146 -0.30 -1.33 -16.67
N VAL A 147 1.03 -1.21 -16.84
CA VAL A 147 1.65 -0.51 -17.97
C VAL A 147 1.23 -1.16 -19.30
N GLU A 148 1.36 -2.48 -19.42
CA GLU A 148 0.94 -3.21 -20.62
C GLU A 148 -0.57 -3.10 -20.88
N SER A 149 -1.38 -3.17 -19.83
CA SER A 149 -2.84 -3.12 -20.00
C SER A 149 -3.31 -1.79 -20.55
N LEU A 150 -2.55 -0.71 -20.34
CA LEU A 150 -2.80 0.62 -20.86
C LEU A 150 -2.14 0.87 -22.22
N GLY A 151 -1.39 -0.10 -22.78
CA GLY A 151 -0.64 0.06 -24.03
C GLY A 151 0.55 1.02 -23.90
N LEU A 152 1.19 1.04 -22.73
CA LEU A 152 2.24 1.99 -22.35
C LEU A 152 3.61 1.33 -22.23
N GLU A 153 3.87 0.23 -22.93
CA GLU A 153 5.07 -0.60 -22.79
C GLU A 153 6.38 0.20 -22.98
N LYS A 154 6.35 1.25 -23.80
CA LYS A 154 7.51 2.14 -23.99
C LYS A 154 7.94 2.88 -22.71
N TYR A 155 7.06 2.98 -21.71
CA TYR A 155 7.34 3.58 -20.40
C TYR A 155 7.69 2.54 -19.33
N LEU A 156 7.69 1.24 -19.64
CA LEU A 156 7.84 0.18 -18.64
C LEU A 156 9.13 0.34 -17.83
N ASP A 157 10.27 0.47 -18.51
CA ASP A 157 11.57 0.58 -17.84
C ASP A 157 11.68 1.86 -16.99
N GLU A 158 11.19 3.00 -17.50
CA GLU A 158 11.15 4.25 -16.76
C GLU A 158 10.26 4.10 -15.51
N HIS A 159 9.05 3.57 -15.71
CA HIS A 159 8.07 3.38 -14.65
C HIS A 159 8.65 2.48 -13.56
N MET A 160 9.19 1.31 -13.90
CA MET A 160 9.77 0.37 -12.95
C MET A 160 10.95 0.96 -12.16
N ASN A 161 11.79 1.77 -12.81
CA ASN A 161 12.95 2.39 -12.16
C ASN A 161 12.62 3.69 -11.40
N SER A 162 11.39 4.19 -11.48
CA SER A 162 10.98 5.46 -10.89
C SER A 162 10.77 5.42 -9.37
N THR A 163 10.75 4.23 -8.75
CA THR A 163 10.35 4.05 -7.35
C THR A 163 11.45 3.45 -6.48
N ASN A 164 11.38 3.74 -5.18
CA ASN A 164 11.97 2.97 -4.09
C ASN A 164 10.85 2.24 -3.32
N TYR A 165 11.21 1.27 -2.49
CA TYR A 165 10.24 0.62 -1.59
C TYR A 165 10.31 1.21 -0.19
N LEU A 166 9.15 1.44 0.42
CA LEU A 166 9.02 1.72 1.85
C LEU A 166 8.15 0.60 2.44
N LEU A 167 8.72 -0.21 3.32
CA LEU A 167 7.88 -1.10 4.14
C LEU A 167 7.34 -0.28 5.31
N ARG A 168 6.04 -0.26 5.50
CA ARG A 168 5.44 0.21 6.74
C ARG A 168 4.75 -0.93 7.46
N VAL A 169 5.04 -1.03 8.74
CA VAL A 169 4.37 -1.96 9.64
C VAL A 169 3.48 -1.17 10.57
N MET A 170 2.28 -1.67 10.83
CA MET A 170 1.24 -0.97 11.56
C MET A 170 0.65 -1.88 12.63
N LYS A 171 0.39 -1.31 13.81
CA LYS A 171 -0.31 -1.93 14.94
C LYS A 171 -1.52 -1.08 15.30
N TYR A 172 -2.65 -1.77 15.49
CA TYR A 172 -3.86 -1.20 16.03
C TYR A 172 -4.24 -1.97 17.28
N LYS A 173 -4.27 -1.28 18.43
CA LYS A 173 -4.73 -1.88 19.69
C LYS A 173 -6.23 -2.23 19.58
N GLY A 174 -6.62 -3.38 20.10
CA GLY A 174 -8.02 -3.74 20.24
C GLY A 174 -8.72 -2.77 21.20
N PRO A 175 -9.84 -2.13 20.82
CA PRO A 175 -10.47 -1.07 21.59
C PRO A 175 -11.18 -1.56 22.87
N GLN A 176 -11.17 -2.88 23.15
CA GLN A 176 -11.82 -3.51 24.30
C GLN A 176 -13.34 -3.25 24.35
N THR A 177 -13.96 -3.20 23.18
CA THR A 177 -15.40 -2.96 23.04
C THR A 177 -15.94 -3.63 21.78
N THR A 178 -17.21 -4.02 21.81
CA THR A 178 -17.91 -4.52 20.62
C THR A 178 -18.32 -3.39 19.67
N GLU A 179 -18.29 -2.14 20.12
CA GLU A 179 -18.53 -0.97 19.27
C GLU A 179 -17.35 -0.76 18.31
N THR A 180 -17.69 -0.42 17.07
CA THR A 180 -16.67 -0.06 16.09
C THR A 180 -16.07 1.30 16.45
N LYS A 181 -14.73 1.36 16.58
CA LYS A 181 -13.94 2.56 16.84
C LYS A 181 -13.02 2.85 15.65
N LEU A 182 -12.68 4.12 15.46
CA LEU A 182 -11.76 4.52 14.42
C LEU A 182 -10.33 4.04 14.76
N GLY A 183 -9.75 3.22 13.88
CA GLY A 183 -8.34 2.84 13.92
C GLY A 183 -7.49 3.82 13.12
N LEU A 184 -7.87 4.08 11.86
CA LEU A 184 -7.23 5.05 10.98
C LEU A 184 -8.27 5.77 10.13
N SER A 185 -8.16 7.09 10.05
CA SER A 185 -9.05 7.95 9.24
C SER A 185 -9.05 7.57 7.76
N SER A 186 -10.16 7.88 7.08
CA SER A 186 -10.29 7.71 5.64
C SER A 186 -9.23 8.53 4.89
N HIS A 187 -8.51 7.89 3.98
CA HIS A 187 -7.49 8.52 3.13
C HIS A 187 -7.28 7.73 1.85
N THR A 188 -6.57 8.32 0.89
CA THR A 188 -5.96 7.61 -0.24
C THR A 188 -4.45 7.52 -0.03
N ASP A 189 -3.85 6.46 -0.54
CA ASP A 189 -2.41 6.28 -0.57
C ASP A 189 -1.73 7.27 -1.52
N LYS A 190 -0.51 7.72 -1.23
CA LYS A 190 0.15 8.79 -2.02
C LYS A 190 1.19 8.27 -3.02
N ASN A 191 1.58 7.01 -2.87
CA ASN A 191 2.58 6.27 -3.65
C ASN A 191 2.03 5.81 -5.02
N ILE A 192 2.76 4.91 -5.69
CA ILE A 192 2.35 4.27 -6.95
C ILE A 192 1.42 3.10 -6.67
N VAL A 193 1.93 2.05 -6.01
CA VAL A 193 1.19 0.83 -5.64
C VAL A 193 1.52 0.45 -4.20
N THR A 194 0.51 -0.05 -3.49
CA THR A 194 0.61 -0.60 -2.13
C THR A 194 0.26 -2.09 -2.19
N ILE A 195 1.12 -2.93 -1.60
CA ILE A 195 0.83 -4.34 -1.35
C ILE A 195 0.73 -4.55 0.16
N LEU A 196 -0.47 -4.89 0.64
CA LEU A 196 -0.77 -5.01 2.06
C LEU A 196 -1.00 -6.46 2.47
N HIS A 197 -0.33 -6.88 3.53
CA HIS A 197 -0.60 -8.14 4.24
C HIS A 197 -1.07 -7.83 5.66
N GLN A 198 -2.04 -8.59 6.17
CA GLN A 198 -2.65 -8.35 7.49
C GLN A 198 -2.88 -9.66 8.25
N ASN A 199 -2.82 -9.60 9.58
CA ASN A 199 -3.20 -10.73 10.43
C ASN A 199 -4.73 -10.96 10.37
N GLN A 200 -5.22 -12.03 10.99
CA GLN A 200 -6.62 -12.46 10.90
C GLN A 200 -7.57 -11.62 11.79
N VAL A 201 -7.34 -10.31 11.87
CA VAL A 201 -8.19 -9.34 12.59
C VAL A 201 -8.80 -8.36 11.60
N ASP A 202 -10.13 -8.33 11.56
CA ASP A 202 -10.93 -7.41 10.72
C ASP A 202 -10.51 -5.95 10.93
N GLY A 203 -10.65 -5.12 9.89
CA GLY A 203 -10.73 -3.68 10.11
C GLY A 203 -10.54 -2.80 8.88
N LEU A 204 -9.90 -3.30 7.83
CA LEU A 204 -9.75 -2.53 6.60
C LEU A 204 -11.09 -2.42 5.88
N GLU A 205 -11.47 -1.18 5.57
CA GLU A 205 -12.61 -0.88 4.72
C GLU A 205 -12.17 -0.03 3.53
N VAL A 206 -12.67 -0.35 2.34
CA VAL A 206 -12.40 0.38 1.09
C VAL A 206 -13.70 0.99 0.59
N GLN A 207 -13.65 2.25 0.18
CA GLN A 207 -14.79 2.97 -0.35
C GLN A 207 -14.99 2.64 -1.83
N THR A 208 -16.22 2.31 -2.22
CA THR A 208 -16.63 2.16 -3.62
C THR A 208 -16.89 3.53 -4.25
N LYS A 209 -16.92 3.59 -5.59
CA LYS A 209 -17.14 4.84 -6.34
C LYS A 209 -18.49 5.51 -6.04
N ASP A 210 -19.50 4.74 -5.66
CA ASP A 210 -20.82 5.21 -5.25
C ASP A 210 -20.88 5.64 -3.77
N GLY A 211 -19.76 5.56 -3.05
CA GLY A 211 -19.61 6.03 -1.67
C GLY A 211 -19.87 4.98 -0.59
N GLY A 212 -20.26 3.77 -0.98
CA GLY A 212 -20.37 2.61 -0.09
C GLY A 212 -19.03 2.15 0.47
N TRP A 213 -19.04 1.24 1.46
CA TRP A 213 -17.83 0.70 2.08
C TRP A 213 -17.82 -0.82 2.03
N ILE A 214 -16.76 -1.38 1.45
CA ILE A 214 -16.46 -2.82 1.44
C ILE A 214 -15.60 -3.13 2.66
N ASN A 215 -16.07 -4.01 3.53
CA ASN A 215 -15.27 -4.55 4.63
C ASN A 215 -14.47 -5.77 4.14
N LEU A 216 -13.15 -5.65 4.11
CA LEU A 216 -12.28 -6.72 3.66
C LEU A 216 -12.05 -7.72 4.80
N LYS A 217 -12.47 -8.96 4.58
CA LYS A 217 -12.20 -10.05 5.52
C LYS A 217 -10.75 -10.52 5.38
N PRO A 218 -9.95 -10.48 6.45
CA PRO A 218 -8.57 -10.89 6.37
C PRO A 218 -8.49 -12.39 6.10
N THR A 219 -7.59 -12.77 5.21
CA THR A 219 -7.22 -14.16 4.94
C THR A 219 -5.70 -14.27 4.97
N PRO A 220 -5.11 -15.37 5.51
CA PRO A 220 -3.68 -15.59 5.44
C PRO A 220 -3.16 -15.80 4.01
N ASP A 221 -4.06 -16.10 3.07
CA ASP A 221 -3.69 -16.61 1.75
C ASP A 221 -3.51 -15.51 0.70
N THR A 222 -4.03 -14.29 0.96
CA THR A 222 -4.01 -13.19 -0.01
C THR A 222 -3.22 -11.98 0.47
N PHE A 223 -2.86 -11.15 -0.51
CA PHE A 223 -2.40 -9.78 -0.33
C PHE A 223 -3.44 -8.83 -0.88
N ILE A 224 -3.53 -7.62 -0.36
CA ILE A 224 -4.37 -6.58 -0.94
C ILE A 224 -3.47 -5.67 -1.76
N VAL A 225 -3.80 -5.51 -3.04
CA VAL A 225 -3.11 -4.61 -3.96
C VAL A 225 -3.96 -3.35 -4.11
N MET A 226 -3.36 -2.18 -3.97
CA MET A 226 -4.08 -0.90 -4.04
C MET A 226 -3.27 0.16 -4.79
N ILE A 227 -3.96 1.02 -5.53
CA ILE A 227 -3.38 2.16 -6.25
C ILE A 227 -3.31 3.41 -5.37
N GLY A 228 -2.16 4.06 -5.40
CA GLY A 228 -1.98 5.39 -4.81
C GLY A 228 -2.19 6.55 -5.82
N ASP A 229 -2.33 7.75 -5.26
CA ASP A 229 -2.56 9.01 -5.95
C ASP A 229 -1.51 9.28 -7.06
N SER A 230 -0.26 8.86 -6.88
CA SER A 230 0.79 9.10 -7.88
C SER A 230 0.54 8.28 -9.15
N LEU A 231 0.10 7.02 -9.02
CA LEU A 231 -0.25 6.20 -10.18
C LEU A 231 -1.59 6.63 -10.78
N TYR A 232 -2.55 7.04 -9.95
CA TYR A 232 -3.80 7.64 -10.43
C TYR A 232 -3.55 8.88 -11.31
N ALA A 233 -2.63 9.75 -10.91
CA ALA A 233 -2.22 10.90 -11.71
C ALA A 233 -1.42 10.51 -12.95
N TRP A 234 -0.48 9.57 -12.83
CA TRP A 234 0.30 9.06 -13.97
C TRP A 234 -0.61 8.41 -15.03
N ALA A 235 -1.63 7.66 -14.63
CA ALA A 235 -2.60 7.06 -15.54
C ALA A 235 -3.69 8.04 -16.00
N ASN A 236 -3.57 9.35 -15.72
CA ASN A 236 -4.55 10.39 -16.03
C ASN A 236 -5.99 10.03 -15.62
N GLY A 237 -6.16 9.39 -14.47
CA GLY A 237 -7.46 8.97 -13.95
C GLY A 237 -8.11 7.76 -14.63
N ARG A 238 -7.39 7.04 -15.51
CA ARG A 238 -7.85 5.77 -16.08
C ARG A 238 -8.07 4.69 -15.03
N LEU A 239 -7.29 4.73 -13.95
CA LEU A 239 -7.42 3.83 -12.81
C LEU A 239 -8.07 4.58 -11.64
N HIS A 240 -8.46 3.89 -10.58
CA HIS A 240 -9.03 4.51 -9.38
C HIS A 240 -8.02 4.46 -8.21
N SER A 241 -7.84 5.58 -7.48
CA SER A 241 -7.21 5.54 -6.16
C SER A 241 -8.31 5.56 -5.10
N PRO A 242 -8.53 4.46 -4.36
CA PRO A 242 -9.68 4.34 -3.48
C PRO A 242 -9.41 4.94 -2.11
N TYR A 243 -10.42 5.60 -1.56
CA TYR A 243 -10.42 5.93 -0.14
C TYR A 243 -10.52 4.64 0.66
N HIS A 244 -9.73 4.55 1.72
CA HIS A 244 -9.77 3.42 2.63
C HIS A 244 -9.54 3.89 4.06
N ARG A 245 -10.03 3.11 5.02
CA ARG A 245 -9.94 3.40 6.46
C ARG A 245 -9.75 2.12 7.26
N VAL A 246 -9.41 2.27 8.54
CA VAL A 246 -9.37 1.15 9.48
C VAL A 246 -10.38 1.38 10.59
N MET A 247 -11.29 0.43 10.76
CA MET A 247 -12.31 0.40 11.80
C MET A 247 -12.05 -0.80 12.72
N MET A 248 -11.84 -0.54 14.00
CA MET A 248 -11.45 -1.55 15.00
C MET A 248 -12.61 -1.92 15.90
N ARG A 249 -12.68 -3.19 16.33
CA ARG A 249 -13.63 -3.70 17.33
C ARG A 249 -13.02 -4.92 18.03
N GLY A 250 -13.58 -5.30 19.17
CA GLY A 250 -13.11 -6.43 19.98
C GLY A 250 -11.82 -6.12 20.74
N ASN A 251 -11.11 -7.19 21.11
CA ASN A 251 -9.99 -7.11 22.04
C ASN A 251 -8.63 -7.37 21.36
N GLU A 252 -8.64 -8.03 20.21
CA GLU A 252 -7.44 -8.45 19.49
C GLU A 252 -6.72 -7.27 18.84
N ALA A 253 -5.39 -7.30 18.87
CA ALA A 253 -4.58 -6.34 18.14
C ALA A 253 -4.52 -6.70 16.65
N ARG A 254 -4.70 -5.70 15.78
CA ARG A 254 -4.52 -5.86 14.34
C ARG A 254 -3.11 -5.43 13.95
N TYR A 255 -2.43 -6.30 13.21
CA TYR A 255 -1.13 -6.04 12.61
C TYR A 255 -1.24 -6.06 11.10
N SER A 256 -0.58 -5.12 10.44
CA SER A 256 -0.45 -5.15 8.98
C SER A 256 0.92 -4.67 8.53
N ALA A 257 1.40 -5.22 7.42
CA ALA A 257 2.63 -4.84 6.74
C ALA A 257 2.27 -4.41 5.31
N GLY A 258 2.50 -3.14 4.99
CA GLY A 258 2.32 -2.57 3.65
C GLY A 258 3.66 -2.29 3.00
N LEU A 259 3.90 -2.86 1.82
CA LEU A 259 5.02 -2.47 0.96
C LEU A 259 4.51 -1.41 -0.03
N PHE A 260 5.11 -0.22 0.02
CA PHE A 260 4.72 0.92 -0.79
C PHE A 260 5.79 1.21 -1.84
N SER A 261 5.39 1.27 -3.11
CA SER A 261 6.23 1.71 -4.22
C SER A 261 6.22 3.23 -4.33
N VAL A 262 7.19 3.88 -3.69
CA VAL A 262 7.25 5.34 -3.51
C VAL A 262 8.10 5.96 -4.62
N PRO A 263 7.62 6.98 -5.36
CA PRO A 263 8.44 7.67 -6.34
C PRO A 263 9.73 8.23 -5.75
N LYS A 264 10.84 8.06 -6.47
CA LYS A 264 12.15 8.61 -6.12
C LYS A 264 12.09 10.14 -6.09
N ALA A 265 12.89 10.74 -5.21
CA ALA A 265 13.02 12.19 -5.16
C ALA A 265 13.52 12.74 -6.51
N GLY A 266 12.86 13.78 -7.03
CA GLY A 266 13.16 14.35 -8.34
C GLY A 266 12.47 13.65 -9.52
N TYR A 267 11.81 12.49 -9.31
CA TYR A 267 10.96 11.90 -10.35
C TYR A 267 9.68 12.74 -10.50
N ILE A 268 9.41 13.17 -11.73
CA ILE A 268 8.23 13.96 -12.05
C ILE A 268 7.12 13.01 -12.48
N ILE A 269 6.03 12.97 -11.71
CA ILE A 269 4.80 12.32 -12.10
C ILE A 269 4.17 13.14 -13.22
N LYS A 270 4.10 12.55 -14.41
CA LYS A 270 3.47 13.13 -15.60
C LYS A 270 2.69 12.04 -16.32
N ALA A 271 1.47 12.37 -16.75
CA ALA A 271 0.68 11.46 -17.58
C ALA A 271 1.32 11.23 -18.96
N PRO A 272 1.43 9.97 -19.42
CA PRO A 272 1.72 9.65 -20.82
C PRO A 272 0.73 10.31 -21.77
N GLU A 273 1.18 10.65 -22.97
CA GLU A 273 0.32 11.33 -23.95
C GLU A 273 -0.78 10.40 -24.47
N GLU A 274 -0.53 9.09 -24.52
CA GLU A 274 -1.47 8.07 -24.97
C GLU A 274 -2.70 7.89 -24.08
N VAL A 275 -2.65 8.32 -22.81
CA VAL A 275 -3.80 8.25 -21.91
C VAL A 275 -4.63 9.54 -21.90
N ILE A 276 -4.25 10.53 -22.71
CA ILE A 276 -4.91 11.83 -22.84
C ILE A 276 -5.53 11.92 -24.23
N ASP A 277 -6.85 12.11 -24.29
CA ASP A 277 -7.60 12.26 -25.54
C ASP A 277 -8.81 13.20 -25.34
N GLU A 278 -9.63 13.37 -26.38
CA GLU A 278 -10.81 14.25 -26.32
C GLU A 278 -11.85 13.78 -25.29
N GLU A 279 -11.96 12.48 -25.04
CA GLU A 279 -12.86 11.89 -24.05
C GLU A 279 -12.26 11.91 -22.63
N HIS A 280 -10.92 11.93 -22.54
CA HIS A 280 -10.13 11.88 -21.29
C HIS A 280 -9.09 13.01 -21.28
N PRO A 281 -9.52 14.27 -21.08
CA PRO A 281 -8.60 15.40 -21.04
C PRO A 281 -7.61 15.30 -19.88
N LEU A 282 -6.53 16.07 -19.94
CA LEU A 282 -5.53 16.11 -18.89
C LEU A 282 -6.15 16.54 -17.55
N LEU A 283 -6.04 15.70 -16.53
CA LEU A 283 -6.58 15.96 -15.19
C LEU A 283 -5.56 16.58 -14.23
N PHE A 284 -4.26 16.31 -14.45
CA PHE A 284 -3.20 16.69 -13.51
C PHE A 284 -2.00 17.30 -14.23
N LYS A 285 -1.53 18.44 -13.73
CA LYS A 285 -0.25 19.07 -14.10
C LYS A 285 0.91 18.20 -13.59
N PRO A 286 2.06 18.14 -14.30
CA PRO A 286 3.22 17.41 -13.84
C PRO A 286 3.70 17.88 -12.47
N PHE A 287 4.11 16.96 -11.60
CA PHE A 287 4.54 17.30 -10.24
C PHE A 287 5.61 16.37 -9.66
N ASP A 288 6.36 16.87 -8.68
CA ASP A 288 7.30 16.08 -7.89
C ASP A 288 6.59 15.49 -6.67
N HIS A 289 6.74 14.18 -6.46
CA HIS A 289 6.07 13.44 -5.39
C HIS A 289 6.45 13.92 -3.98
N VAL A 290 7.73 14.27 -3.74
CA VAL A 290 8.20 14.73 -2.43
C VAL A 290 7.60 16.10 -2.09
N LYS A 291 7.50 16.99 -3.09
CA LYS A 291 6.82 18.28 -2.91
C LYS A 291 5.32 18.11 -2.66
N PHE A 292 4.67 17.17 -3.36
CA PHE A 292 3.27 16.82 -3.11
C PHE A 292 3.06 16.27 -1.69
N LEU A 293 3.90 15.35 -1.21
CA LEU A 293 3.86 14.87 0.17
C LEU A 293 4.06 16.00 1.19
N GLY A 294 4.97 16.93 0.90
CA GLY A 294 5.18 18.12 1.72
C GLY A 294 3.91 18.97 1.84
N TYR A 295 3.22 19.22 0.72
CA TYR A 295 1.92 19.90 0.72
C TYR A 295 0.85 19.10 1.48
N TYR A 296 0.74 17.80 1.23
CA TYR A 296 -0.22 16.92 1.89
C TYR A 296 -0.12 16.97 3.41
N TYR A 297 1.10 17.12 3.96
CA TYR A 297 1.33 17.20 5.40
C TYR A 297 1.01 18.57 6.02
N THR A 298 0.74 19.60 5.22
CA THR A 298 0.30 20.90 5.73
C THR A 298 -1.15 20.87 6.20
N GLU A 299 -1.56 21.83 7.04
CA GLU A 299 -2.97 21.99 7.46
C GLU A 299 -3.90 22.16 6.24
N ALA A 300 -3.46 22.88 5.21
CA ALA A 300 -4.21 23.05 3.97
C ALA A 300 -4.37 21.72 3.22
N GLY A 301 -3.30 20.93 3.11
CA GLY A 301 -3.34 19.61 2.47
C GLY A 301 -4.22 18.61 3.21
N GLN A 302 -4.19 18.61 4.54
CA GLN A 302 -5.02 17.73 5.38
C GLN A 302 -6.51 18.12 5.37
N ARG A 303 -6.85 19.39 5.10
CA ARG A 303 -8.24 19.85 4.98
C ARG A 303 -8.81 19.75 3.56
N ALA A 304 -7.96 19.55 2.55
CA ALA A 304 -8.40 19.43 1.18
C ALA A 304 -9.27 18.18 1.00
N GLN A 305 -10.41 18.31 0.32
CA GLN A 305 -11.25 17.15 -0.03
C GLN A 305 -10.45 16.12 -0.84
N SER A 306 -9.65 16.62 -1.80
CA SER A 306 -8.63 15.85 -2.51
C SER A 306 -7.35 16.67 -2.56
N ALA A 307 -6.34 16.26 -1.78
CA ALA A 307 -5.05 16.92 -1.76
C ALA A 307 -4.39 16.90 -3.15
N LEU A 308 -4.48 15.79 -3.89
CA LEU A 308 -3.94 15.67 -5.24
C LEU A 308 -4.58 16.69 -6.19
N LYS A 309 -5.92 16.72 -6.29
CA LYS A 309 -6.61 17.68 -7.17
C LYS A 309 -6.32 19.13 -6.80
N THR A 310 -6.24 19.43 -5.50
CA THR A 310 -5.93 20.80 -5.05
C THR A 310 -4.50 21.20 -5.40
N TYR A 311 -3.56 20.26 -5.33
CA TYR A 311 -2.14 20.52 -5.56
C TYR A 311 -1.78 20.64 -7.04
N CYS A 312 -2.27 19.71 -7.87
CA CYS A 312 -1.85 19.59 -9.27
C CYS A 312 -3.02 19.46 -10.25
N GLY A 313 -4.28 19.66 -9.86
CA GLY A 313 -5.40 19.66 -10.79
C GLY A 313 -5.26 20.69 -11.92
N VAL A 314 -5.78 20.34 -13.10
CA VAL A 314 -5.93 21.27 -14.23
C VAL A 314 -7.15 22.15 -14.03
#